data_AF-F9G790-F1
#
_entry.id   AF-F9G790-F1
#
_cell.length_a   1.000
_cell.length_b   1.000
_cell.length_c   1.000
_cell.angle_alpha   90.00
_cell.angle_beta   90.00
_cell.angle_gamma   90.00
#
_symmetry.space_group_name_H-M   'P 1'
#
loop_
_entity.id
_entity.type
_entity.pdbx_description
1 polymer ?
#
loop_
_entity_poly.entity_id
_entity_poly.type
_entity_poly.pdbx_seq_one_letter_code
_entity_poly.pdbx_strand_id
1 'polypeptide(L)'
;NRTRYLGVMDVSDIPSSQETVEDPTLPGSSAEGATIILTPENAEARLAFHDVAEWLHTQTDDPDNQAAQLHTRKCMWISSKQQNDPEAALQGASESLSSSSPISSPRDPKSSSRSNKKDESRDRYEIWKGHYFIFLDKPPRNPSRGWVVGALRDAPHLNDIVLCLHSGNDKMYKVRRNQAIFQIDETSFVSVQPITSKSATKVNGDKISDKRVFNQSSAQLAFGSLCYRIEYARASYADDYPNRVQRYLKEHLNIHTTLLNLSLTPTPSENSPITIGQWTISAGTIGKGASGMVSIASNVQGQRVALKRVQVGRDRER
;
A
#
# COMPACT_ATOMS: atom_id res chain seq x y z
N ASN A 1 -15.39 -69.42 -9.34
CA ASN A 1 -14.09 -68.71 -9.29
C ASN A 1 -13.94 -67.72 -10.44
N ARG A 2 -14.35 -66.46 -10.23
CA ARG A 2 -13.60 -65.22 -10.56
C ARG A 2 -14.54 -64.02 -10.58
N THR A 3 -14.60 -63.40 -9.40
CA THR A 3 -15.09 -62.06 -9.12
C THR A 3 -14.38 -61.04 -10.02
N ARG A 4 -15.12 -60.18 -10.73
CA ARG A 4 -14.57 -58.94 -11.29
C ARG A 4 -14.86 -57.82 -10.29
N TYR A 5 -13.77 -57.23 -9.81
CA TYR A 5 -13.78 -56.10 -8.88
C TYR A 5 -14.37 -54.87 -9.57
N LEU A 6 -15.40 -54.30 -8.95
CA LEU A 6 -15.81 -52.91 -9.13
C LEU A 6 -14.68 -52.04 -8.56
N GLY A 7 -14.01 -51.30 -9.43
CA GLY A 7 -13.04 -50.29 -9.03
C GLY A 7 -13.76 -49.19 -8.24
N VAL A 8 -13.39 -49.07 -6.97
CA VAL A 8 -13.75 -47.95 -6.10
C VAL A 8 -13.11 -46.70 -6.71
N MET A 9 -13.93 -45.73 -7.12
CA MET A 9 -13.46 -44.38 -7.40
C MET A 9 -12.91 -43.82 -6.08
N ASP A 10 -11.60 -43.67 -6.03
CA ASP A 10 -10.89 -43.00 -4.96
C ASP A 10 -11.27 -41.51 -4.98
N VAL A 11 -11.86 -41.02 -3.89
CA VAL A 11 -12.35 -39.64 -3.71
C VAL A 11 -11.19 -38.73 -3.30
N SER A 12 -10.00 -39.00 -3.83
CA SER A 12 -8.73 -38.41 -3.38
C SER A 12 -8.05 -37.60 -4.48
N ASP A 13 -8.81 -36.87 -5.29
CA ASP A 13 -8.26 -35.89 -6.23
C ASP A 13 -9.28 -34.75 -6.48
N ILE A 14 -9.71 -34.11 -5.39
CA ILE A 14 -10.26 -32.76 -5.48
C ILE A 14 -9.09 -31.82 -5.18
N PRO A 15 -8.55 -31.09 -6.18
CA PRO A 15 -7.59 -30.04 -5.89
C PRO A 15 -8.33 -29.00 -5.03
N SER A 16 -7.88 -28.84 -3.78
CA SER A 16 -8.35 -27.78 -2.89
C SER A 16 -7.79 -26.45 -3.42
N SER A 17 -8.38 -25.97 -4.50
CA SER A 17 -7.98 -24.77 -5.22
C SER A 17 -8.87 -23.60 -4.80
N GLN A 18 -8.78 -23.21 -3.52
CA GLN A 18 -9.08 -21.86 -3.05
C GLN A 18 -8.25 -21.65 -1.77
N GLU A 19 -7.01 -21.18 -1.91
CA GLU A 19 -6.36 -20.52 -0.77
C GLU A 19 -7.28 -19.38 -0.34
N THR A 20 -7.72 -19.41 0.92
CA THR A 20 -8.46 -18.30 1.51
C THR A 20 -7.57 -17.07 1.39
N VAL A 21 -7.97 -16.11 0.57
CA VAL A 21 -7.29 -14.80 0.52
C VAL A 21 -7.41 -14.23 1.92
N GLU A 22 -6.29 -14.18 2.64
CA GLU A 22 -6.23 -13.52 3.94
C GLU A 22 -6.61 -12.06 3.71
N ASP A 23 -7.80 -11.65 4.14
CA ASP A 23 -8.21 -10.24 4.16
C ASP A 23 -7.87 -9.66 5.54
N PRO A 24 -6.81 -8.86 5.61
CA PRO A 24 -6.27 -8.34 6.86
C PRO A 24 -7.08 -7.16 7.40
N THR A 25 -8.12 -6.72 6.69
CA THR A 25 -9.04 -5.67 7.12
C THR A 25 -10.28 -6.23 7.81
N LEU A 26 -10.42 -7.56 7.87
CA LEU A 26 -11.51 -8.22 8.56
C LEU A 26 -11.42 -8.05 10.08
N PRO A 27 -12.56 -8.16 10.78
CA PRO A 27 -12.59 -8.12 12.23
C PRO A 27 -11.63 -9.12 12.89
N GLY A 28 -10.85 -8.66 13.87
CA GLY A 28 -9.85 -9.44 14.59
C GLY A 28 -8.45 -9.44 13.97
N SER A 29 -8.25 -8.81 12.81
CA SER A 29 -6.92 -8.67 12.19
C SER A 29 -6.18 -7.42 12.65
N SER A 30 -4.85 -7.42 12.50
CA SER A 30 -4.01 -6.29 12.90
C SER A 30 -4.25 -5.00 12.10
N ALA A 31 -4.92 -5.07 10.95
CA ALA A 31 -5.29 -3.93 10.09
C ALA A 31 -6.80 -3.63 10.08
N GLU A 32 -7.60 -4.25 10.96
CA GLU A 32 -9.07 -4.09 11.02
C GLU A 32 -9.51 -2.61 11.05
N GLY A 33 -8.92 -1.82 11.94
CA GLY A 33 -9.25 -0.41 12.10
C GLY A 33 -8.44 0.53 11.20
N ALA A 34 -7.74 0.04 10.18
CA ALA A 34 -6.87 0.87 9.35
C ALA A 34 -7.66 2.03 8.71
N THR A 35 -6.98 3.14 8.48
CA THR A 35 -7.56 4.30 7.78
C THR A 35 -7.24 4.23 6.29
N ILE A 36 -5.98 4.00 5.96
CA ILE A 36 -5.56 3.67 4.60
C ILE A 36 -4.65 2.45 4.62
N ILE A 37 -4.60 1.78 3.48
CA ILE A 37 -3.72 0.67 3.18
C ILE A 37 -2.83 1.05 2.00
N LEU A 38 -1.57 0.64 2.05
CA LEU A 38 -0.56 0.84 1.03
C LEU A 38 -0.05 -0.54 0.58
N THR A 39 -0.57 -1.02 -0.54
CA THR A 39 -0.27 -2.36 -1.07
C THR A 39 0.82 -2.29 -2.14
N PRO A 40 1.91 -3.07 -2.06
CA PRO A 40 2.91 -3.15 -3.12
C PRO A 40 2.30 -3.57 -4.47
N GLU A 41 2.58 -2.84 -5.55
CA GLU A 41 2.02 -3.12 -6.89
C GLU A 41 3.04 -3.71 -7.87
N ASN A 42 4.29 -3.24 -7.87
CA ASN A 42 5.33 -3.75 -8.76
C ASN A 42 6.27 -4.74 -8.04
N ALA A 43 7.03 -5.51 -8.83
CA ALA A 43 7.96 -6.51 -8.33
C ALA A 43 8.99 -5.92 -7.35
N GLU A 44 9.52 -4.73 -7.62
CA GLU A 44 10.48 -4.05 -6.74
C GLU A 44 9.87 -3.68 -5.39
N ALA A 45 8.61 -3.23 -5.34
CA ALA A 45 7.93 -2.95 -4.07
C ALA A 45 7.64 -4.23 -3.29
N ARG A 46 7.33 -5.34 -3.97
CA ARG A 46 7.12 -6.65 -3.33
C ARG A 46 8.41 -7.21 -2.75
N LEU A 47 9.53 -7.10 -3.47
CA LEU A 47 10.85 -7.48 -2.98
C LEU A 47 11.30 -6.60 -1.80
N ALA A 48 11.20 -5.28 -1.92
CA ALA A 48 11.56 -4.38 -0.84
C ALA A 48 10.71 -4.62 0.43
N PHE A 49 9.42 -4.92 0.27
CA PHE A 49 8.55 -5.33 1.37
C PHE A 49 9.02 -6.65 1.99
N HIS A 50 9.35 -7.64 1.17
CA HIS A 50 9.86 -8.93 1.62
C HIS A 50 11.13 -8.78 2.45
N ASP A 51 12.09 -7.97 2.00
CA ASP A 51 13.33 -7.70 2.74
C ASP A 51 13.05 -7.12 4.13
N VAL A 52 12.13 -6.14 4.20
CA VAL A 52 11.71 -5.55 5.49
C VAL A 52 11.03 -6.60 6.37
N ALA A 53 10.20 -7.47 5.79
CA ALA A 53 9.55 -8.56 6.50
C ALA A 53 10.57 -9.58 7.05
N GLU A 54 11.57 -9.98 6.28
CA GLU A 54 12.68 -10.85 6.74
C GLU A 54 13.46 -10.20 7.89
N TRP A 55 13.79 -8.91 7.76
CA TRP A 55 14.44 -8.16 8.84
C TRP A 55 13.61 -8.13 10.12
N LEU A 56 12.28 -8.04 10.03
CA LEU A 56 11.39 -8.10 11.19
C LEU A 56 11.27 -9.49 11.83
N HIS A 57 11.63 -10.56 11.12
CA HIS A 57 11.70 -11.92 11.66
C HIS A 57 13.08 -12.25 12.24
N THR A 58 14.11 -11.49 11.89
CA THR A 58 15.47 -11.68 12.38
C THR A 58 15.59 -11.28 13.84
N GLN A 59 16.04 -12.20 14.69
CA GLN A 59 16.35 -11.90 16.09
C GLN A 59 17.65 -11.10 16.19
N THR A 60 17.67 -10.10 17.07
CA THR A 60 18.80 -9.20 17.28
C THR A 60 18.95 -8.93 18.77
N ASP A 61 20.18 -8.95 19.29
CA ASP A 61 20.49 -8.60 20.68
C ASP A 61 20.65 -7.09 20.89
N ASP A 62 20.80 -6.33 19.80
CA ASP A 62 20.88 -4.87 19.84
C ASP A 62 19.51 -4.25 20.22
N PRO A 63 19.40 -3.56 21.38
CA PRO A 63 18.14 -2.97 21.84
C PRO A 63 17.61 -1.86 20.91
N ASP A 64 18.49 -1.12 20.23
CA ASP A 64 18.06 -0.05 19.32
C ASP A 64 17.42 -0.65 18.07
N ASN A 65 17.99 -1.75 17.56
CA ASN A 65 17.42 -2.51 16.45
C ASN A 65 16.09 -3.17 16.84
N GLN A 66 15.97 -3.74 18.04
CA GLN A 66 14.70 -4.28 18.55
C GLN A 66 13.61 -3.19 18.61
N ALA A 67 13.95 -2.00 19.11
CA ALA A 67 13.03 -0.87 19.17
C ALA A 67 12.59 -0.41 17.76
N ALA A 68 13.52 -0.41 16.79
CA ALA A 68 13.23 -0.08 15.40
C ALA A 68 12.31 -1.12 14.73
N GLN A 69 12.55 -2.42 14.96
CA GLN A 69 11.69 -3.50 14.47
C GLN A 69 10.29 -3.40 15.07
N LEU A 70 10.17 -3.21 16.39
CA LEU A 70 8.89 -3.04 17.08
C LEU A 70 8.12 -1.82 16.59
N HIS A 71 8.80 -0.71 16.31
CA HIS A 71 8.18 0.49 15.76
C HIS A 71 7.66 0.24 14.34
N THR A 72 8.49 -0.33 13.47
CA THR A 72 8.14 -0.60 12.06
C THR A 72 6.97 -1.58 11.95
N ARG A 73 6.93 -2.62 12.79
CA ARG A 73 5.85 -3.63 12.79
C ARG A 73 4.47 -3.03 13.07
N LYS A 74 4.37 -1.87 13.72
CA LYS A 74 3.08 -1.22 14.04
C LYS A 74 2.30 -0.78 12.81
N CYS A 75 2.96 -0.62 11.67
CA CYS A 75 2.37 -0.13 10.42
C CYS A 75 2.41 -1.17 9.30
N MET A 76 2.65 -2.45 9.63
CA MET A 76 2.77 -3.54 8.67
C MET A 76 1.87 -4.71 9.03
N TRP A 77 1.25 -5.30 8.02
CA TRP A 77 0.69 -6.64 8.09
C TRP A 77 1.47 -7.52 7.13
N ILE A 78 1.91 -8.67 7.61
CA ILE A 78 2.69 -9.65 6.87
C ILE A 78 1.87 -10.93 6.83
N SER A 79 1.77 -11.55 5.65
CA SER A 79 1.06 -12.82 5.45
C SER A 79 1.58 -13.91 6.39
N SER A 80 0.72 -14.87 6.74
CA SER A 80 1.11 -15.95 7.66
C SER A 80 2.14 -16.92 7.04
N LYS A 81 2.19 -16.99 5.71
CA LYS A 81 3.10 -17.84 4.94
C LYS A 81 3.72 -17.06 3.78
N GLN A 82 4.91 -17.46 3.37
CA GLN A 82 5.49 -17.00 2.12
C GLN A 82 4.71 -17.58 0.93
N GLN A 83 4.69 -16.83 -0.16
CA GLN A 83 3.96 -17.19 -1.37
C GLN A 83 4.87 -16.99 -2.58
N ASN A 84 4.71 -17.85 -3.58
CA ASN A 84 5.46 -17.74 -4.83
C ASN A 84 5.13 -16.42 -5.56
N ASP A 85 6.16 -15.74 -6.06
CA ASP A 85 6.04 -14.57 -6.90
C ASP A 85 7.06 -14.63 -8.06
N PRO A 86 6.62 -15.01 -9.27
CA PRO A 86 7.54 -15.24 -10.39
C PRO A 86 8.17 -13.96 -10.93
N GLU A 87 7.53 -12.79 -10.79
CA GLU A 87 8.09 -11.51 -11.23
C GLU A 87 9.17 -11.02 -10.27
N ALA A 88 8.93 -11.17 -8.97
CA ALA A 88 9.94 -10.90 -7.96
C ALA A 88 11.14 -11.85 -8.10
N ALA A 89 10.91 -13.13 -8.44
CA ALA A 89 11.96 -14.12 -8.69
C ALA A 89 12.95 -13.67 -9.77
N LEU A 90 12.42 -13.18 -10.90
CA LEU A 90 13.23 -12.72 -12.03
C LEU A 90 14.09 -11.52 -11.65
N GLN A 91 13.54 -10.63 -10.83
CA GLN A 91 14.23 -9.42 -10.40
C GLN A 91 15.32 -9.74 -9.36
N GLY A 92 15.04 -10.57 -8.36
CA GLY A 92 16.04 -11.03 -7.37
C GLY A 92 17.17 -11.89 -7.99
N ALA A 93 16.86 -12.70 -9.01
CA ALA A 93 17.87 -13.48 -9.73
C ALA A 93 18.80 -12.60 -10.61
N SER A 94 18.27 -11.53 -11.21
CA SER A 94 19.07 -10.55 -11.95
C SER A 94 20.11 -9.84 -11.05
N GLU A 95 19.75 -9.62 -9.78
CA GLU A 95 20.60 -8.99 -8.77
C GLU A 95 21.71 -9.91 -8.28
N SER A 96 21.43 -11.20 -8.08
CA SER A 96 22.46 -12.17 -7.70
C SER A 96 23.51 -12.36 -8.80
N LEU A 97 23.09 -12.38 -10.07
CA LEU A 97 24.00 -12.48 -11.23
C LEU A 97 24.86 -11.23 -11.42
N SER A 98 24.31 -10.03 -11.16
CA SER A 98 25.06 -8.76 -11.25
C SER A 98 26.14 -8.58 -10.17
N SER A 99 26.10 -9.36 -9.09
CA SER A 99 27.10 -9.34 -8.01
C SER A 99 28.34 -10.22 -8.28
N SER A 100 28.33 -10.99 -9.37
CA SER A 100 29.47 -11.82 -9.78
C SER A 100 30.39 -11.07 -10.76
N SER A 101 31.52 -10.57 -10.27
CA SER A 101 32.60 -10.04 -11.13
C SER A 101 33.30 -11.19 -11.90
N PRO A 102 33.75 -10.98 -13.14
CA PRO A 102 34.27 -12.06 -13.98
C PRO A 102 35.74 -12.34 -13.63
N ILE A 103 36.02 -13.36 -12.82
CA ILE A 103 37.37 -13.91 -12.75
C ILE A 103 37.60 -14.79 -13.99
N SER A 104 38.44 -14.27 -14.86
CA SER A 104 38.95 -14.95 -16.04
C SER A 104 40.03 -15.95 -15.64
N SER A 105 39.88 -17.23 -16.03
CA SER A 105 41.01 -18.10 -16.35
C SER A 105 40.52 -19.28 -17.22
N PRO A 106 41.20 -19.56 -18.34
CA PRO A 106 40.76 -20.58 -19.30
C PRO A 106 41.28 -21.97 -18.90
N ARG A 107 40.41 -22.99 -18.97
CA ARG A 107 40.84 -24.38 -19.11
C ARG A 107 40.03 -25.09 -20.19
N ASP A 108 40.79 -25.70 -21.08
CA ASP A 108 40.39 -26.42 -22.28
C ASP A 108 39.51 -27.67 -22.03
N PRO A 109 38.82 -28.15 -23.06
CA PRO A 109 37.65 -29.02 -22.94
C PRO A 109 38.02 -30.50 -22.98
N LYS A 110 37.25 -31.35 -22.28
CA LYS A 110 36.77 -32.64 -22.83
C LYS A 110 35.84 -33.42 -21.90
N SER A 111 34.91 -34.06 -22.60
CA SER A 111 34.20 -35.30 -22.31
C SER A 111 32.81 -35.21 -21.65
N SER A 112 31.86 -35.55 -22.52
CA SER A 112 30.44 -35.79 -22.33
C SER A 112 30.11 -36.89 -21.32
N SER A 113 29.15 -36.61 -20.45
CA SER A 113 28.22 -37.58 -19.89
C SER A 113 26.88 -36.90 -19.67
N ARG A 114 25.91 -37.24 -20.54
CA ARG A 114 24.51 -36.85 -20.39
C ARG A 114 23.96 -37.48 -19.13
N SER A 115 23.74 -36.69 -18.08
CA SER A 115 22.78 -37.02 -17.03
C SER A 115 21.48 -36.25 -17.30
N ASN A 116 20.54 -36.89 -17.98
CA ASN A 116 19.14 -36.47 -17.94
C ASN A 116 18.60 -36.75 -16.53
N LYS A 117 18.76 -35.80 -15.61
CA LYS A 117 17.86 -35.65 -14.47
C LYS A 117 17.05 -34.39 -14.73
N LYS A 118 15.74 -34.60 -14.79
CA LYS A 118 14.73 -33.58 -15.07
C LYS A 118 14.95 -32.36 -14.17
N ASP A 119 15.00 -31.25 -14.87
CA ASP A 119 15.02 -29.87 -14.44
C ASP A 119 13.63 -29.51 -13.84
N GLU A 120 13.31 -30.05 -12.66
CA GLU A 120 12.03 -29.84 -11.94
C GLU A 120 12.20 -29.01 -10.65
N SER A 121 13.19 -28.12 -10.61
CA SER A 121 13.23 -27.01 -9.66
C SER A 121 13.48 -25.71 -10.42
N ARG A 122 12.46 -25.21 -11.13
CA ARG A 122 12.28 -23.75 -11.12
C ARG A 122 12.05 -23.40 -9.66
N ASP A 123 13.12 -23.05 -8.96
CA ASP A 123 13.08 -22.66 -7.56
C ASP A 123 11.94 -21.65 -7.39
N ARG A 124 10.89 -22.06 -6.67
CA ARG A 124 9.78 -21.18 -6.34
C ARG A 124 10.38 -20.12 -5.44
N TYR A 125 10.54 -18.92 -5.97
CA TYR A 125 11.00 -17.79 -5.18
C TYR A 125 9.81 -17.33 -4.34
N GLU A 126 9.78 -17.83 -3.11
CA GLU A 126 8.73 -17.56 -2.15
C GLU A 126 9.08 -16.28 -1.40
N ILE A 127 8.15 -15.32 -1.38
CA ILE A 127 8.31 -14.04 -0.70
C ILE A 127 7.22 -13.86 0.35
N TRP A 128 7.54 -13.09 1.39
CA TRP A 128 6.54 -12.54 2.29
C TRP A 128 5.73 -11.49 1.55
N LYS A 129 4.41 -11.62 1.58
CA LYS A 129 3.48 -10.62 1.03
C LYS A 129 2.79 -9.86 2.16
N GLY A 130 2.22 -8.72 1.82
CA GLY A 130 1.50 -7.91 2.78
C GLY A 130 1.31 -6.49 2.29
N HIS A 131 1.08 -5.59 3.23
CA HIS A 131 0.86 -4.17 2.96
C HIS A 131 1.23 -3.36 4.19
N TYR A 132 1.41 -2.06 3.99
CA TYR A 132 1.49 -1.10 5.08
C TYR A 132 0.11 -0.50 5.33
N PHE A 133 -0.10 0.04 6.52
CA PHE A 133 -1.33 0.77 6.84
C PHE A 133 -1.03 1.89 7.85
N ILE A 134 -1.95 2.85 7.93
CA ILE A 134 -1.94 3.85 9.00
C ILE A 134 -3.22 3.74 9.83
N PHE A 135 -3.10 4.07 11.10
CA PHE A 135 -4.16 4.01 12.10
C PHE A 135 -4.29 5.35 12.79
N LEU A 136 -5.47 5.97 12.78
CA LEU A 136 -5.70 7.17 13.59
C LEU A 136 -5.58 6.85 15.10
N ASP A 137 -6.03 5.68 15.54
CA ASP A 137 -5.98 5.30 16.96
C ASP A 137 -4.56 4.92 17.44
N LYS A 138 -3.60 4.75 16.51
CA LYS A 138 -2.18 4.53 16.79
C LYS A 138 -1.37 5.60 16.04
N PRO A 139 -1.30 6.83 16.58
CA PRO A 139 -0.68 7.96 15.89
C PRO A 139 0.83 7.73 15.66
N PRO A 140 1.44 8.47 14.71
CA PRO A 140 2.87 8.38 14.49
C PRO A 140 3.62 8.98 15.68
N ARG A 141 4.94 8.73 15.77
CA ARG A 141 5.75 9.20 16.91
C ARG A 141 5.67 10.71 17.12
N ASN A 142 5.49 11.47 16.04
CA ASN A 142 5.20 12.90 16.10
C ASN A 142 3.95 13.21 15.25
N PRO A 143 2.76 13.29 15.87
CA PRO A 143 1.52 13.53 15.14
C PRO A 143 1.53 14.81 14.31
N SER A 144 2.08 15.90 14.85
CA SER A 144 2.17 17.18 14.13
C SER A 144 2.96 17.11 12.82
N ARG A 145 3.93 16.19 12.77
CA ARG A 145 4.74 15.89 11.57
C ARG A 145 4.10 14.84 10.66
N GLY A 146 3.24 13.99 11.19
CA GLY A 146 2.59 12.91 10.43
C GLY A 146 3.45 11.64 10.35
N TRP A 147 2.95 10.65 9.61
CA TRP A 147 3.65 9.38 9.38
C TRP A 147 4.76 9.60 8.36
N VAL A 148 6.00 9.46 8.83
CA VAL A 148 7.19 9.63 7.99
C VAL A 148 7.46 8.33 7.25
N VAL A 149 7.68 8.43 5.94
CA VAL A 149 7.87 7.30 5.04
C VAL A 149 9.22 7.41 4.32
N GLY A 150 9.94 6.31 4.18
CA GLY A 150 11.20 6.24 3.44
C GLY A 150 11.99 4.96 3.67
N ALA A 151 13.26 4.96 3.28
CA ALA A 151 14.19 3.87 3.60
C ALA A 151 14.44 3.79 5.11
N LEU A 152 14.89 2.63 5.61
CA LEU A 152 15.20 2.41 7.02
C LEU A 152 16.12 3.54 7.55
N ARG A 153 16.02 3.87 8.84
CA ARG A 153 16.87 4.86 9.49
C ARG A 153 17.22 4.39 10.88
N ASP A 154 18.39 4.79 11.33
CA ASP A 154 18.86 4.49 12.67
C ASP A 154 18.18 5.39 13.71
N ALA A 155 18.12 4.90 14.94
CA ALA A 155 17.70 5.70 16.09
C ALA A 155 18.58 6.96 16.21
N PRO A 156 18.01 8.10 16.65
CA PRO A 156 16.65 8.30 17.13
C PRO A 156 15.64 8.65 16.02
N HIS A 157 16.01 8.61 14.74
CA HIS A 157 15.26 9.22 13.64
C HIS A 157 14.48 8.24 12.76
N LEU A 158 13.89 7.23 13.39
CA LEU A 158 13.11 6.19 12.74
C LEU A 158 11.97 6.79 11.87
N ASN A 159 11.66 6.10 10.78
CA ASN A 159 10.46 6.34 10.00
C ASN A 159 9.32 5.47 10.54
N ASP A 160 8.08 5.98 10.48
CA ASP A 160 6.90 5.21 10.87
C ASP A 160 6.61 4.10 9.84
N ILE A 161 6.88 4.35 8.56
CA ILE A 161 6.75 3.38 7.47
C ILE A 161 8.09 3.20 6.76
N VAL A 162 8.68 2.02 6.89
CA VAL A 162 9.95 1.64 6.26
C VAL A 162 9.68 0.92 4.94
N LEU A 163 9.97 1.58 3.83
CA LEU A 163 9.70 1.04 2.48
C LEU A 163 10.77 0.07 1.98
N CYS A 164 12.01 0.24 2.42
CA CYS A 164 13.12 -0.63 2.07
C CYS A 164 14.25 -0.54 3.11
N LEU A 165 15.04 -1.61 3.23
CA LEU A 165 16.26 -1.59 4.02
C LEU A 165 17.37 -0.82 3.30
N HIS A 166 18.42 -0.46 4.03
CA HIS A 166 19.67 -0.04 3.39
C HIS A 166 20.33 -1.27 2.80
N SER A 167 20.25 -1.46 1.48
CA SER A 167 21.20 -2.36 0.83
C SER A 167 22.55 -1.65 0.74
N GLY A 168 23.66 -2.39 0.80
CA GLY A 168 25.01 -1.82 0.60
C GLY A 168 25.18 -1.04 -0.71
N ASN A 169 24.19 -1.14 -1.61
CA ASN A 169 24.02 -0.32 -2.79
C ASN A 169 22.84 0.65 -2.59
N ASP A 170 23.07 1.72 -1.80
CA ASP A 170 22.15 2.76 -1.28
C ASP A 170 21.25 3.48 -2.34
N LYS A 171 21.27 3.04 -3.60
CA LYS A 171 20.54 3.58 -4.74
C LYS A 171 19.57 2.61 -5.40
N MET A 172 19.48 1.36 -4.93
CA MET A 172 18.73 0.28 -5.58
C MET A 172 17.31 0.71 -5.98
N TYR A 173 16.51 1.16 -5.02
CA TYR A 173 15.13 1.56 -5.26
C TYR A 173 14.95 3.07 -5.45
N LYS A 174 16.05 3.85 -5.37
CA LYS A 174 16.03 5.32 -5.41
C LYS A 174 15.08 5.96 -4.38
N VAL A 175 14.77 5.26 -3.30
CA VAL A 175 13.98 5.75 -2.17
C VAL A 175 14.90 6.51 -1.23
N ARG A 176 14.51 7.71 -0.82
CA ARG A 176 15.28 8.47 0.17
C ARG A 176 14.98 7.98 1.58
N ARG A 177 15.94 8.17 2.49
CA ARG A 177 15.73 8.00 3.95
C ARG A 177 14.50 8.75 4.45
N ASN A 178 14.30 9.99 4.00
CA ASN A 178 13.10 10.77 4.26
C ASN A 178 12.41 11.06 2.92
N GLN A 179 11.49 10.19 2.52
CA GLN A 179 10.85 10.30 1.23
C GLN A 179 9.64 11.24 1.27
N ALA A 180 8.66 10.91 2.11
CA ALA A 180 7.39 11.60 2.17
C ALA A 180 6.79 11.57 3.58
N ILE A 181 5.74 12.35 3.78
CA ILE A 181 4.91 12.38 4.98
C ILE A 181 3.47 12.11 4.57
N PHE A 182 2.80 11.21 5.29
CA PHE A 182 1.34 11.15 5.29
C PHE A 182 0.78 11.95 6.46
N GLN A 183 -0.31 12.68 6.23
CA GLN A 183 -1.00 13.45 7.26
C GLN A 183 -2.50 13.53 6.99
N ILE A 184 -3.29 13.72 8.04
CA ILE A 184 -4.70 14.10 7.99
C ILE A 184 -4.89 15.49 8.61
N ASP A 185 -5.86 16.24 8.13
CA ASP A 185 -6.17 17.59 8.61
C ASP A 185 -7.69 17.83 8.72
N GLU A 186 -8.11 19.08 8.85
CA GLU A 186 -9.52 19.48 8.93
C GLU A 186 -10.37 19.10 7.70
N THR A 187 -9.75 18.71 6.59
CA THR A 187 -10.43 18.21 5.39
C THR A 187 -10.74 16.71 5.47
N SER A 188 -10.42 16.02 6.56
CA SER A 188 -10.56 14.55 6.73
C SER A 188 -9.92 13.66 5.67
N PHE A 189 -9.35 14.23 4.61
CA PHE A 189 -8.60 13.48 3.62
C PHE A 189 -7.21 13.16 4.15
N VAL A 190 -6.76 11.95 3.88
CA VAL A 190 -5.34 11.64 4.02
C VAL A 190 -4.63 12.38 2.89
N SER A 191 -3.45 12.87 3.19
CA SER A 191 -2.61 13.60 2.25
C SER A 191 -1.20 13.04 2.27
N VAL A 192 -0.49 13.20 1.16
CA VAL A 192 0.93 12.91 1.03
C VAL A 192 1.67 14.18 0.63
N GLN A 193 2.84 14.40 1.22
CA GLN A 193 3.75 15.48 0.81
C GLN A 193 5.18 14.96 0.74
N PRO A 194 5.97 15.32 -0.29
CA PRO A 194 7.41 15.09 -0.28
C PRO A 194 8.05 15.85 0.88
N ILE A 195 9.02 15.24 1.58
CA ILE A 195 9.74 15.95 2.65
C ILE A 195 10.68 17.01 2.08
N THR A 196 11.20 16.76 0.87
CA THR A 196 12.11 17.67 0.18
C THR A 196 11.75 17.74 -1.30
N SER A 197 12.10 18.85 -1.95
CA SER A 197 11.97 19.00 -3.42
C SER A 197 12.77 17.95 -4.22
N LYS A 198 13.76 17.32 -3.58
CA LYS A 198 14.60 16.25 -4.12
C LYS A 198 13.97 14.87 -3.99
N SER A 199 12.91 14.71 -3.19
CA SER A 199 12.18 13.45 -3.05
C SER A 199 11.28 13.25 -4.27
N ALA A 200 11.54 12.19 -5.04
CA ALA A 200 10.72 11.85 -6.19
C ALA A 200 9.52 11.02 -5.74
N THR A 201 8.47 11.70 -5.25
CA THR A 201 7.18 11.09 -4.94
C THR A 201 6.22 11.39 -6.09
N LYS A 202 5.52 10.36 -6.58
CA LYS A 202 4.52 10.50 -7.63
C LYS A 202 3.16 9.99 -7.16
N VAL A 203 2.10 10.62 -7.65
CA VAL A 203 0.70 10.21 -7.43
C VAL A 203 0.07 10.06 -8.82
N ASN A 204 -0.41 8.86 -9.14
CA ASN A 204 -0.94 8.51 -10.47
C ASN A 204 0.02 8.87 -11.62
N GLY A 205 1.32 8.65 -11.42
CA GLY A 205 2.38 8.96 -12.39
C GLY A 205 2.93 10.40 -12.33
N ASP A 206 2.18 11.34 -11.74
CA ASP A 206 2.58 12.75 -11.67
C ASP A 206 3.49 13.01 -10.46
N LYS A 207 4.67 13.60 -10.70
CA LYS A 207 5.54 14.04 -9.61
C LYS A 207 4.86 15.19 -8.84
N ILE A 208 4.76 15.05 -7.53
CA ILE A 208 4.26 16.10 -6.65
C ILE A 208 5.43 16.89 -6.04
N SER A 209 5.28 18.21 -5.95
CA SER A 209 6.18 19.12 -5.21
C SER A 209 5.66 19.47 -3.83
N ASP A 210 4.32 19.49 -3.71
CA ASP A 210 3.60 19.96 -2.55
C ASP A 210 2.63 18.89 -2.06
N LYS A 211 1.92 19.22 -0.98
CA LYS A 211 0.86 18.39 -0.42
C LYS A 211 -0.20 18.06 -1.46
N ARG A 212 -0.54 16.77 -1.55
CA ARG A 212 -1.64 16.24 -2.35
C ARG A 212 -2.57 15.43 -1.46
N VAL A 213 -3.86 15.77 -1.44
CA VAL A 213 -4.89 15.00 -0.73
C VAL A 213 -5.37 13.83 -1.58
N PHE A 214 -5.78 12.75 -0.93
CA PHE A 214 -6.47 11.62 -1.55
C PHE A 214 -7.97 11.86 -1.47
N ASN A 215 -8.50 12.55 -2.48
CA ASN A 215 -9.94 12.80 -2.65
C ASN A 215 -10.65 11.72 -3.50
N GLN A 216 -9.98 10.59 -3.73
CA GLN A 216 -10.46 9.39 -4.40
C GLN A 216 -10.26 8.20 -3.46
N SER A 217 -11.04 7.13 -3.64
CA SER A 217 -10.99 5.93 -2.79
C SER A 217 -9.66 5.19 -2.91
N SER A 218 -9.03 5.26 -4.09
CA SER A 218 -7.72 4.70 -4.36
C SER A 218 -6.88 5.60 -5.28
N ALA A 219 -5.56 5.42 -5.20
CA ALA A 219 -4.61 6.03 -6.12
C ALA A 219 -3.34 5.16 -6.21
N GLN A 220 -2.54 5.38 -7.24
CA GLN A 220 -1.18 4.84 -7.30
C GLN A 220 -0.20 5.84 -6.69
N LEU A 221 0.70 5.35 -5.85
CA LEU A 221 1.82 6.07 -5.27
C LEU A 221 3.12 5.46 -5.73
N ALA A 222 4.08 6.31 -6.10
CA ALA A 222 5.45 5.85 -6.34
C ALA A 222 6.45 6.63 -5.48
N PHE A 223 7.35 5.88 -4.87
CA PHE A 223 8.48 6.37 -4.09
C PHE A 223 9.76 5.82 -4.73
N GLY A 224 10.48 6.66 -5.50
CA GLY A 224 11.59 6.15 -6.30
C GLY A 224 11.07 5.17 -7.38
N SER A 225 11.55 3.92 -7.36
CA SER A 225 11.04 2.83 -8.22
C SER A 225 9.98 1.95 -7.53
N LEU A 226 9.63 2.19 -6.28
CA LEU A 226 8.64 1.39 -5.56
C LEU A 226 7.23 1.96 -5.83
N CYS A 227 6.37 1.17 -6.45
CA CYS A 227 4.99 1.52 -6.74
C CYS A 227 4.04 0.79 -5.79
N TYR A 228 3.05 1.51 -5.30
CA TYR A 228 2.06 1.04 -4.36
C TYR A 228 0.68 1.54 -4.74
N ARG A 229 -0.35 0.80 -4.36
CA ARG A 229 -1.72 1.27 -4.34
C ARG A 229 -2.04 1.78 -2.95
N ILE A 230 -2.47 3.03 -2.86
CA ILE A 230 -3.07 3.56 -1.64
C ILE A 230 -4.58 3.45 -1.76
N GLU A 231 -5.24 2.96 -0.71
CA GLU A 231 -6.69 2.79 -0.66
C GLU A 231 -7.22 3.17 0.72
N TYR A 232 -8.37 3.83 0.78
CA TYR A 232 -9.11 3.96 2.03
C TYR A 232 -9.58 2.57 2.47
N ALA A 233 -9.22 2.20 3.69
CA ALA A 233 -9.55 0.89 4.23
C ALA A 233 -11.01 0.83 4.68
N ARG A 234 -11.53 -0.39 4.86
CA ARG A 234 -12.92 -0.66 5.26
C ARG A 234 -13.39 0.18 6.46
N ALA A 235 -12.57 0.30 7.50
CA ALA A 235 -12.92 1.04 8.71
C ALA A 235 -13.02 2.57 8.49
N SER A 236 -12.55 3.11 7.37
CA SER A 236 -12.77 4.51 6.99
C SER A 236 -14.17 4.78 6.45
N TYR A 237 -14.92 3.73 6.10
CA TYR A 237 -16.31 3.82 5.64
C TYR A 237 -17.32 3.51 6.75
N ALA A 238 -16.85 3.20 7.97
CA ALA A 238 -17.71 2.99 9.12
C ALA A 238 -18.35 4.31 9.58
N ASP A 239 -19.57 4.25 10.11
CA ASP A 239 -20.33 5.42 10.56
C ASP A 239 -19.62 6.22 11.66
N ASP A 240 -18.77 5.57 12.45
CA ASP A 240 -18.00 6.20 13.53
C ASP A 240 -16.70 6.86 13.05
N TYR A 241 -16.27 6.66 11.80
CA TYR A 241 -15.02 7.20 11.27
C TYR A 241 -14.88 8.73 11.42
N PRO A 242 -15.91 9.57 11.15
CA PRO A 242 -15.81 11.01 11.41
C PRO A 242 -15.49 11.36 12.86
N ASN A 243 -15.99 10.58 13.82
CA ASN A 243 -15.67 10.76 15.24
C ASN A 243 -14.21 10.38 15.54
N ARG A 244 -13.69 9.33 14.89
CA ARG A 244 -12.27 8.92 14.99
C ARG A 244 -11.34 10.01 14.45
N VAL A 245 -11.67 10.59 13.30
CA VAL A 245 -10.95 11.74 12.73
C VAL A 245 -11.01 12.93 13.67
N GLN A 246 -12.20 13.32 14.14
CA GLN A 246 -12.37 14.45 15.06
C GLN A 246 -11.53 14.28 16.34
N ARG A 247 -11.53 13.06 16.91
CA ARG A 247 -10.73 12.72 18.09
C ARG A 247 -9.24 12.88 17.80
N TYR A 248 -8.74 12.29 16.72
CA TYR A 248 -7.34 12.41 16.32
C TYR A 248 -6.91 13.86 16.14
N LEU A 249 -7.69 14.65 15.39
CA LEU A 249 -7.42 16.06 15.14
C LEU A 249 -7.34 16.85 16.46
N LYS A 250 -8.28 16.62 17.38
CA LYS A 250 -8.33 17.31 18.66
C LYS A 250 -7.18 16.89 19.60
N GLU A 251 -7.01 15.59 19.81
CA GLU A 251 -6.11 15.05 20.84
C GLU A 251 -4.64 15.09 20.42
N HIS A 252 -4.35 14.96 19.12
CA HIS A 252 -2.98 14.85 18.63
C HIS A 252 -2.48 16.05 17.83
N LEU A 253 -3.38 16.77 17.15
CA LEU A 253 -3.02 17.94 16.34
C LEU A 253 -3.48 19.27 16.92
N ASN A 254 -4.25 19.26 18.02
CA ASN A 254 -4.87 20.44 18.61
C ASN A 254 -5.72 21.24 17.59
N ILE A 255 -6.33 20.53 16.63
CA ILE A 255 -7.21 21.09 15.61
C ILE A 255 -8.66 20.86 16.06
N HIS A 256 -9.38 21.95 16.32
CA HIS A 256 -10.78 21.92 16.70
C HIS A 256 -11.66 21.99 15.44
N THR A 257 -12.38 20.91 15.16
CA THR A 257 -13.36 20.84 14.07
C THR A 257 -14.68 20.22 14.54
N THR A 258 -15.74 20.42 13.77
CA THR A 258 -17.08 19.86 14.05
C THR A 258 -17.38 18.70 13.09
N LEU A 259 -18.26 17.79 13.51
CA LEU A 259 -18.73 16.71 12.62
C LEU A 259 -19.42 17.27 11.36
N LEU A 260 -20.06 18.44 11.46
CA LEU A 260 -20.64 19.14 10.32
C LEU A 260 -19.58 19.62 9.31
N ASN A 261 -18.40 20.05 9.78
CA ASN A 261 -17.31 20.41 8.88
C ASN A 261 -16.71 19.19 8.19
N LEU A 262 -16.57 18.08 8.92
CA LEU A 262 -16.05 16.82 8.39
C LEU A 262 -17.02 16.15 7.39
N SER A 263 -18.33 16.34 7.56
CA SER A 263 -19.32 15.84 6.60
C SER A 263 -19.26 16.55 5.23
N LEU A 264 -18.51 17.64 5.11
CA LEU A 264 -18.24 18.29 3.83
C LEU A 264 -17.13 17.58 3.02
N THR A 265 -16.33 16.74 3.67
CA THR A 265 -15.26 15.96 3.05
C THR A 265 -15.33 14.49 3.50
N PRO A 266 -16.46 13.84 3.21
CA PRO A 266 -16.65 12.43 3.54
C PRO A 266 -15.59 11.57 2.85
N THR A 267 -15.31 10.40 3.45
CA THR A 267 -14.43 9.38 2.88
C THR A 267 -14.82 9.13 1.41
N PRO A 268 -13.87 9.25 0.46
CA PRO A 268 -14.18 9.08 -0.96
C PRO A 268 -14.77 7.71 -1.28
N SER A 269 -15.89 7.68 -2.00
CA SER A 269 -16.60 6.45 -2.39
C SER A 269 -15.75 5.54 -3.26
N GLU A 270 -15.88 4.24 -3.05
CA GLU A 270 -15.30 3.20 -3.89
C GLU A 270 -15.84 3.20 -5.33
N ASN A 271 -17.00 3.82 -5.56
CA ASN A 271 -17.57 3.95 -6.89
C ASN A 271 -16.78 4.95 -7.75
N SER A 272 -16.76 4.73 -9.06
CA SER A 272 -16.05 5.57 -10.02
C SER A 272 -16.31 7.07 -9.79
N PRO A 273 -15.28 7.86 -9.44
CA PRO A 273 -15.47 9.26 -9.10
C PRO A 273 -15.87 10.06 -10.34
N ILE A 274 -16.79 11.01 -10.17
CA ILE A 274 -17.10 11.99 -11.22
C ILE A 274 -16.09 13.12 -11.10
N THR A 275 -15.25 13.27 -12.13
CA THR A 275 -14.24 14.33 -12.20
C THR A 275 -14.63 15.34 -13.28
N ILE A 276 -14.63 16.63 -12.94
CA ILE A 276 -14.91 17.74 -13.84
C ILE A 276 -13.80 18.78 -13.67
N GLY A 277 -12.90 18.85 -14.66
CA GLY A 277 -11.68 19.66 -14.54
C GLY A 277 -10.84 19.19 -13.35
N GLN A 278 -10.53 20.11 -12.43
CA GLN A 278 -9.78 19.82 -11.20
C GLN A 278 -10.64 19.29 -10.04
N TRP A 279 -11.97 19.19 -10.22
CA TRP A 279 -12.90 18.91 -9.14
C TRP A 279 -13.40 17.47 -9.21
N THR A 280 -13.31 16.75 -8.09
CA THR A 280 -13.75 15.36 -7.95
C THR A 280 -14.89 15.29 -6.93
N ILE A 281 -16.02 14.70 -7.32
CA ILE A 281 -17.12 14.39 -6.39
C ILE A 281 -16.76 13.12 -5.62
N SER A 282 -16.43 13.25 -4.33
CA SER A 282 -15.89 12.15 -3.53
C SER A 282 -16.96 11.28 -2.85
N ALA A 283 -18.05 11.83 -2.27
CA ALA A 283 -19.09 10.98 -1.64
C ALA A 283 -20.53 11.36 -1.96
N GLY A 284 -20.80 11.70 -3.22
CA GLY A 284 -22.15 11.70 -3.75
C GLY A 284 -22.92 13.01 -3.58
N THR A 285 -24.22 12.93 -3.33
CA THR A 285 -25.17 14.05 -3.45
C THR A 285 -25.64 14.51 -2.08
N ILE A 286 -25.41 15.78 -1.74
CA ILE A 286 -25.83 16.40 -0.48
C ILE A 286 -27.26 16.97 -0.54
N GLY A 287 -27.79 17.21 -1.73
CA GLY A 287 -29.13 17.73 -1.91
C GLY A 287 -29.71 17.38 -3.26
N LYS A 288 -31.01 17.06 -3.31
CA LYS A 288 -31.77 16.84 -4.54
C LYS A 288 -32.97 17.76 -4.55
N GLY A 289 -33.19 18.44 -5.67
CA GLY A 289 -34.36 19.29 -5.90
C GLY A 289 -34.86 19.18 -7.32
N ALA A 290 -35.96 19.89 -7.63
CA ALA A 290 -36.59 19.85 -8.96
C ALA A 290 -35.62 20.23 -10.10
N SER A 291 -34.69 21.16 -9.85
CA SER A 291 -33.71 21.64 -10.84
C SER A 291 -32.39 20.88 -10.83
N GLY A 292 -32.31 19.72 -10.17
CA GLY A 292 -31.12 18.86 -10.17
C GLY A 292 -30.56 18.53 -8.80
N MET A 293 -29.30 18.10 -8.79
CA MET A 293 -28.61 17.55 -7.63
C MET A 293 -27.41 18.41 -7.26
N VAL A 294 -27.16 18.60 -5.97
CA VAL A 294 -25.97 19.29 -5.45
C VAL A 294 -25.07 18.28 -4.76
N SER A 295 -23.79 18.30 -5.13
CA SER A 295 -22.73 17.46 -4.58
C SER A 295 -21.61 18.34 -4.06
N ILE A 296 -20.83 17.84 -3.11
CA ILE A 296 -19.55 18.48 -2.77
C ILE A 296 -18.48 17.85 -3.64
N ALA A 297 -17.65 18.71 -4.24
CA ALA A 297 -16.47 18.28 -4.96
C ALA A 297 -15.23 18.89 -4.31
N SER A 298 -14.11 18.18 -4.41
CA SER A 298 -12.81 18.65 -3.91
C SER A 298 -11.73 18.47 -4.96
N ASN A 299 -10.68 19.27 -4.91
CA ASN A 299 -9.50 19.09 -5.76
C ASN A 299 -8.36 18.40 -5.00
N VAL A 300 -7.25 18.16 -5.70
CA VAL A 300 -6.06 17.48 -5.17
C VAL A 300 -5.32 18.29 -4.09
N GLN A 301 -5.69 19.55 -3.88
CA GLN A 301 -5.20 20.40 -2.78
C GLN A 301 -6.13 20.42 -1.56
N GLY A 302 -7.28 19.74 -1.62
CA GLY A 302 -8.28 19.74 -0.54
C GLY A 302 -9.22 20.94 -0.54
N GLN A 303 -9.16 21.80 -1.57
CA GLN A 303 -10.16 22.87 -1.75
C GLN A 303 -11.51 22.24 -2.10
N ARG A 304 -12.60 22.94 -1.74
CA ARG A 304 -13.96 22.40 -1.83
C ARG A 304 -14.87 23.35 -2.60
N VAL A 305 -15.78 22.79 -3.38
CA VAL A 305 -16.86 23.52 -4.08
C VAL A 305 -18.17 22.76 -4.01
N ALA A 306 -19.28 23.49 -4.09
CA ALA A 306 -20.59 22.89 -4.36
C ALA A 306 -20.79 22.77 -5.87
N LEU A 307 -21.12 21.58 -6.34
CA LEU A 307 -21.35 21.28 -7.75
C LEU A 307 -22.83 20.95 -7.97
N LYS A 308 -23.52 21.79 -8.74
CA LYS A 308 -24.91 21.57 -9.14
C LYS A 308 -24.96 20.85 -10.50
N ARG A 309 -25.48 19.62 -10.51
CA ARG A 309 -25.75 18.83 -11.71
C ARG A 309 -27.21 19.00 -12.10
N VAL A 310 -27.44 19.65 -13.24
CA VAL A 310 -28.78 19.89 -13.80
C VAL A 310 -29.09 18.83 -14.84
N GLN A 311 -30.27 18.21 -14.77
CA GLN A 311 -30.72 17.28 -15.80
C GLN A 311 -31.41 18.10 -16.89
N VAL A 312 -30.87 18.06 -18.11
CA VAL A 312 -31.52 18.71 -19.26
C VAL A 312 -32.51 17.69 -19.85
N GLY A 313 -33.81 18.00 -19.77
CA GLY A 313 -34.86 17.20 -20.40
C GLY A 313 -34.73 17.22 -21.92
N ARG A 314 -35.13 16.12 -22.58
CA ARG A 314 -35.30 16.05 -24.04
C ARG A 314 -36.54 16.87 -24.45
N ASP A 315 -36.47 18.19 -24.34
CA ASP A 315 -37.53 19.10 -24.82
C ASP A 315 -37.06 19.89 -26.05
N ARG A 316 -36.30 19.23 -26.95
CA ARG A 316 -35.88 19.81 -28.25
C ARG A 316 -36.50 19.14 -29.48
N GLU A 317 -37.52 18.32 -29.31
CA GLU A 317 -38.32 17.78 -30.42
C GLU A 317 -39.81 18.09 -30.20
N ARG A 318 -40.18 19.35 -30.45
CA ARG A 318 -41.54 19.73 -30.86
C ARG A 318 -41.46 20.85 -31.87
#